data_AF-A0AAD6VVQ3-F1
#
_entry.id   AF-A0AAD6VVQ3-F1
#
_cell.length_a   1.000
_cell.length_b   1.000
_cell.length_c   1.000
_cell.angle_alpha   90.00
_cell.angle_beta   90.00
_cell.angle_gamma   90.00
#
_symmetry.space_group_name_H-M   'P 1'
#
loop_
_entity.id
_entity.type
_entity.pdbx_description
1 polymer ?
#
loop_
_entity_poly.entity_id
_entity_poly.type
_entity_poly.pdbx_seq_one_letter_code
_entity_poly.pdbx_strand_id
1 'polypeptide(L)' 'KGKTLLEAINALACPACRQPAPPLQDVYKIGGIGTVLVGRVETGIINVGMAVIF' A
#
# COMPACT_ATOMS: atom_id res chain seq x y z
N LYS A 1 -21.13 -16.78 -27.69
CA LYS A 1 -21.33 -16.74 -26.21
C LYS A 1 -20.24 -15.86 -25.63
N GLY A 2 -20.60 -14.68 -25.13
CA GLY A 2 -19.66 -13.76 -24.50
C GLY A 2 -19.29 -14.22 -23.09
N LYS A 3 -18.12 -13.81 -22.61
CA LYS A 3 -17.72 -14.01 -21.22
C LYS A 3 -18.66 -13.22 -20.31
N THR A 4 -19.03 -13.81 -19.18
CA THR A 4 -19.79 -13.09 -18.15
C THR A 4 -18.93 -11.97 -17.54
N LEU A 5 -19.55 -10.92 -17.02
CA LEU A 5 -18.82 -9.82 -16.35
C LEU A 5 -17.86 -10.33 -15.27
N LEU A 6 -18.26 -11.38 -14.56
CA LEU A 6 -17.45 -12.01 -13.52
C LEU A 6 -16.21 -12.71 -14.09
N GLU A 7 -16.36 -13.44 -15.20
CA GLU A 7 -15.23 -14.08 -15.89
C GLU A 7 -14.27 -13.05 -16.50
N ALA A 8 -14.79 -11.92 -16.97
CA ALA A 8 -13.96 -10.84 -17.51
C ALA A 8 -13.13 -10.15 -16.42
N ILE A 9 -13.71 -9.92 -15.23
CA ILE A 9 -13.01 -9.32 -14.08
C ILE A 9 -11.96 -10.29 -13.51
N ASN A 10 -12.31 -11.57 -13.36
CA ASN A 10 -11.37 -12.58 -12.87
C ASN A 10 -10.23 -12.86 -13.86
N ALA A 11 -10.41 -12.57 -15.15
CA ALA A 11 -9.39 -12.69 -16.18
C ALA A 11 -8.45 -11.46 -16.26
N LEU A 12 -8.70 -10.39 -15.50
CA LEU A 12 -7.78 -9.26 -15.44
C LEU A 12 -6.48 -9.69 -14.77
N ALA A 13 -5.36 -9.50 -15.48
CA ALA A 13 -4.04 -9.74 -14.93
C ALA A 13 -3.77 -8.77 -13.78
N CYS A 14 -3.15 -9.28 -12.71
CA CYS A 14 -2.80 -8.47 -11.55
C CYS A 14 -1.91 -7.30 -12.02
N PRO A 15 -2.26 -6.03 -11.72
CA PRO A 15 -1.50 -4.89 -12.19
C PRO A 15 -0.06 -4.96 -11.65
N ALA A 16 0.92 -4.81 -12.54
CA ALA A 16 2.31 -4.71 -12.15
C ALA A 16 2.50 -3.51 -11.22
N CYS A 17 3.23 -3.71 -10.11
CA CYS A 17 3.46 -2.69 -9.09
C CYS A 17 4.07 -1.44 -9.76
N ARG A 18 3.29 -0.36 -9.82
CA ARG A 18 3.54 0.78 -10.72
C ARG A 18 4.16 1.93 -9.93
N GLN A 19 5.49 1.97 -9.90
CA GLN A 19 6.38 3.09 -9.51
C GLN A 19 6.19 3.69 -8.08
N PRO A 20 7.26 4.19 -7.45
CA PRO A 20 7.25 4.55 -6.03
C PRO A 20 6.56 5.90 -5.80
N ALA A 21 5.29 5.87 -5.43
CA ALA A 21 4.70 6.98 -4.70
C ALA A 21 5.23 6.95 -3.24
N PRO A 22 5.53 8.11 -2.62
CA PRO A 22 5.94 8.13 -1.23
C PRO A 22 4.85 7.48 -0.39
N PRO A 23 5.22 6.59 0.56
CA PRO A 23 4.24 5.77 1.28
C PRO A 23 3.29 6.59 2.14
N LEU A 24 3.54 7.89 2.38
CA LEU A 24 2.81 8.69 3.35
C LEU A 24 1.38 9.02 2.87
N GLN A 25 0.39 8.31 3.40
CA GLN A 25 -1.03 8.61 3.18
C GLN A 25 -1.52 9.65 4.17
N ASP A 26 -1.17 9.51 5.46
CA ASP A 26 -1.56 10.44 6.51
C ASP A 26 -0.63 10.37 7.73
N VAL A 27 -0.58 11.48 8.47
CA VAL A 27 0.20 11.61 9.71
C VAL A 27 -0.76 11.86 10.86
N TYR A 28 -0.81 10.92 11.82
CA TYR A 28 -1.58 11.09 13.04
C TYR A 28 -0.68 11.41 14.22
N LYS A 29 -1.01 12.45 14.98
CA LYS A 29 -0.40 12.69 16.29
C LYS A 29 -1.29 12.09 17.36
N ILE A 30 -0.83 11.01 17.97
CA ILE A 30 -1.53 10.35 19.08
C ILE A 30 -0.85 10.77 20.39
N GLY A 31 -1.60 11.42 21.27
CA GLY A 31 -1.11 11.84 22.59
C GLY A 31 -0.58 10.64 23.38
N GLY A 32 0.69 10.70 23.80
CA GLY A 32 1.36 9.64 24.58
C GLY A 32 2.12 8.60 23.75
N ILE A 33 1.85 8.45 22.45
CA ILE A 33 2.53 7.47 21.57
C ILE A 33 3.48 8.18 20.59
N GLY A 34 3.17 9.42 20.19
CA GLY A 34 3.97 10.21 19.26
C GLY A 34 3.33 10.34 17.88
N THR A 35 4.15 10.43 16.84
CA THR A 35 3.70 10.57 15.44
C THR A 35 3.56 9.18 14.82
N VAL A 36 2.33 8.81 14.45
CA VAL A 36 2.02 7.55 13.78
C VAL A 36 1.82 7.84 12.29
N LEU A 37 2.60 7.16 11.46
CA LEU A 37 2.58 7.33 10.02
C LEU A 37 1.74 6.21 9.42
N VAL A 38 0.82 6.57 8.55
CA VAL A 38 -0.02 5.64 7.83
C VAL A 38 0.34 5.70 6.36
N GLY A 39 0.50 4.52 5.76
CA GLY A 39 1.03 4.45 4.42
C GLY A 39 0.96 3.08 3.78
N ARG A 40 1.03 3.06 2.44
CA ARG A 40 1.12 1.81 1.68
C ARG A 40 2.58 1.48 1.44
N VAL A 41 2.95 0.24 1.77
CA VAL A 41 4.27 -0.30 1.46
C VAL A 41 4.26 -0.74 0.00
N GLU A 42 4.84 0.07 -0.88
CA GLU A 42 4.92 -0.23 -2.31
C GLU A 42 5.99 -1.28 -2.64
N THR A 43 7.05 -1.38 -1.82
CA THR A 43 8.13 -2.37 -1.99
C THR A 43 8.69 -2.85 -0.65
N GLY A 44 8.94 -4.15 -0.50
CA GLY A 44 9.59 -4.74 0.67
C GLY A 44 8.65 -5.07 1.83
N ILE A 45 9.23 -5.43 2.99
CA ILE A 45 8.51 -5.75 4.23
C ILE A 45 9.02 -4.78 5.31
N ILE A 46 8.10 -4.11 6.01
CA ILE A 46 8.44 -3.25 7.15
C ILE A 46 8.36 -4.10 8.42
N ASN A 47 9.44 -4.09 9.20
CA ASN A 47 9.51 -4.74 10.51
C ASN A 47 9.65 -3.71 11.63
N VAL A 48 9.22 -4.09 12.82
CA VAL A 48 9.33 -3.26 14.04
C VAL A 48 10.81 -2.98 14.32
N GLY A 49 11.18 -1.70 14.50
CA GLY A 49 12.55 -1.27 14.79
C GLY A 49 13.40 -0.89 13.57
N MET A 50 12.86 -0.98 12.35
CA MET A 50 13.53 -0.42 11.17
C MET A 50 13.53 1.11 11.23
N ALA A 51 14.70 1.72 11.02
CA ALA A 51 14.83 3.16 10.85
C ALA A 51 14.25 3.54 9.47
N VAL A 52 13.07 4.16 9.49
CA VAL A 52 12.44 4.71 8.29
C VAL A 52 13.00 6.12 8.08
N ILE A 53 13.66 6.33 6.94
CA ILE A 53 14.15 7.64 6.52
C ILE A 53 13.10 8.23 5.59
N PHE A 54 12.67 9.46 5.88
CA PHE A 54 11.72 10.22 5.07
C PHE A 54 12.45 11.16 4.13
#